data_AF-A0A940V8Z9-F1
#
_entry.id   AF-A0A940V8Z9-F1
#
_cell.length_a   1.000
_cell.length_b   1.000
_cell.length_c   1.000
_cell.angle_alpha   90.00
_cell.angle_beta   90.00
_cell.angle_gamma   90.00
#
_symmetry.space_group_name_H-M   'P 1'
#
loop_
_entity.id
_entity.type
_entity.pdbx_description
1 polymer ?
#
loop_
_entity_poly.entity_id
_entity_poly.type
_entity_poly.pdbx_seq_one_letter_code
_entity_poly.pdbx_strand_id
1 'polypeptide(L)'
;MTAHVPTPRLATAAPTVRPHHFRFHAPHAHLAPVFGSDWFGVHAEAFARFFGTPGFLVAQSVIVAIWIGLNVAGVTRFDLYPFILLNLAFSLQAAYAAPLILLAQTRQADRDKAHTDADAQHREALAEASAERQTLAMQQTAQLLELLRQNTELTRLTQEMSRRIEALTAEIHGQVVRPLADS
;
A
#
# COMPACT_ATOMS: atom_id res chain seq x y z
N MET A 1 1.78 -7.76 62.56
CA MET A 1 2.15 -8.60 61.40
C MET A 1 1.22 -8.22 60.24
N THR A 2 1.57 -7.18 59.51
CA THR A 2 0.81 -6.64 58.38
C THR A 2 1.74 -6.63 57.17
N ALA A 3 1.52 -7.54 56.24
CA ALA A 3 2.32 -7.70 55.04
C ALA A 3 2.06 -6.52 54.08
N HIS A 4 3.10 -5.73 53.82
CA HIS A 4 3.09 -4.69 52.81
C HIS A 4 3.30 -5.35 51.44
N VAL A 5 2.22 -5.45 50.65
CA VAL A 5 2.29 -5.94 49.26
C VAL A 5 2.89 -4.83 48.39
N PRO A 6 3.99 -5.06 47.66
CA PRO A 6 4.53 -4.05 46.76
C PRO A 6 3.67 -3.97 45.50
N THR A 7 3.10 -2.81 45.23
CA THR A 7 2.41 -2.50 43.96
C THR A 7 3.37 -2.62 42.78
N PRO A 8 3.03 -3.34 41.69
CA PRO A 8 3.84 -3.39 40.49
C PRO A 8 3.87 -2.01 39.81
N ARG A 9 5.07 -1.47 39.59
CA ARG A 9 5.27 -0.28 38.76
C ARG A 9 4.77 -0.59 37.36
N LEU A 10 3.70 0.10 36.94
CA LEU A 10 3.24 0.11 35.56
C LEU A 10 4.43 0.49 34.67
N ALA A 11 4.91 -0.46 33.88
CA ALA A 11 5.89 -0.22 32.85
C ALA A 11 5.35 0.89 31.94
N THR A 12 6.13 1.97 31.81
CA THR A 12 5.86 3.07 30.90
C THR A 12 5.71 2.49 29.51
N ALA A 13 4.47 2.40 29.01
CA ALA A 13 4.19 1.92 27.68
C ALA A 13 4.92 2.83 26.69
N ALA A 14 5.92 2.28 25.99
CA ALA A 14 6.56 2.96 24.87
C ALA A 14 5.47 3.41 23.88
N PRO A 15 5.55 4.63 23.32
CA PRO A 15 4.53 5.11 22.40
C PRO A 15 4.47 4.14 21.22
N THR A 16 3.35 3.42 21.11
CA THR A 16 3.06 2.59 19.94
C THR A 16 2.90 3.54 18.76
N VAL A 17 3.99 3.77 18.01
CA VAL A 17 3.94 4.50 16.74
C VAL A 17 3.02 3.66 15.84
N ARG A 18 1.75 4.06 15.74
CA ARG A 18 0.81 3.40 14.85
C ARG A 18 1.41 3.49 13.45
N PRO A 19 1.56 2.37 12.71
CA PRO A 19 2.05 2.44 11.35
C PRO A 19 1.10 3.32 10.54
N HIS A 20 1.56 4.52 10.19
CA HIS A 20 0.85 5.41 9.30
C HIS A 20 0.96 4.81 7.91
N HIS A 21 -0.09 4.09 7.48
CA HIS A 21 -0.14 3.44 6.17
C HIS A 21 -0.01 4.48 5.03
N PHE A 22 -0.40 5.73 5.28
CA PHE A 22 -0.23 6.86 4.38
C PHE A 22 1.10 7.61 4.53
N ARG A 23 2.12 7.06 5.20
CA ARG A 23 3.40 7.79 5.42
C ARG A 23 4.07 8.23 4.12
N PHE A 24 3.92 7.46 3.05
CA PHE A 24 4.48 7.77 1.72
C PHE A 24 3.62 8.75 0.92
N HIS A 25 2.32 8.84 1.24
CA HIS A 25 1.42 9.84 0.66
C HIS A 25 1.38 11.14 1.47
N ALA A 26 1.85 11.14 2.72
CA ALA A 26 1.82 12.30 3.61
C ALA A 26 2.62 13.50 3.07
N PRO A 27 3.82 13.33 2.47
CA PRO A 27 4.52 14.43 1.80
C PRO A 27 3.71 15.03 0.64
N HIS A 28 2.89 14.22 -0.03
CA HIS A 28 2.05 14.60 -1.17
C HIS A 28 0.60 14.93 -0.81
N ALA A 29 0.26 15.01 0.49
CA ALA A 29 -1.11 15.28 0.94
C ALA A 29 -1.63 16.65 0.47
N HIS A 30 -0.73 17.61 0.20
CA HIS A 30 -1.07 18.91 -0.37
C HIS A 30 -1.56 18.82 -1.83
N LEU A 31 -1.30 17.71 -2.52
CA LEU A 31 -1.76 17.41 -3.88
C LEU A 31 -3.07 16.58 -3.89
N ALA A 32 -3.61 16.24 -2.71
CA ALA A 32 -4.79 15.38 -2.57
C ALA A 32 -6.11 15.97 -3.14
N PRO A 33 -6.40 17.29 -3.09
CA PRO A 33 -7.58 17.80 -3.76
C PRO A 33 -7.40 17.65 -5.28
N VAL A 34 -8.33 16.95 -5.95
CA VAL A 34 -8.28 16.62 -7.40
C VAL A 34 -8.03 17.85 -8.27
N PHE A 35 -8.54 19.01 -7.86
CA PHE A 35 -8.33 20.28 -8.57
C PHE A 35 -7.50 21.31 -7.78
N GLY A 36 -7.04 20.97 -6.58
CA GLY A 36 -6.41 21.91 -5.63
C GLY A 36 -7.44 22.75 -4.86
N SER A 37 -6.99 23.45 -3.82
CA SER A 37 -7.82 24.41 -3.06
C SER A 37 -7.74 25.85 -3.60
N ASP A 38 -6.99 26.06 -4.68
CA ASP A 38 -6.88 27.38 -5.32
C ASP A 38 -8.19 27.78 -6.00
N TRP A 39 -8.31 29.07 -6.33
CA TRP A 39 -9.42 29.60 -7.14
C TRP A 39 -9.64 28.80 -8.44
N PHE A 40 -8.57 28.37 -9.13
CA PHE A 40 -8.68 27.51 -10.32
C PHE A 40 -9.28 26.13 -10.00
N GLY A 41 -8.96 25.59 -8.82
CA GLY A 41 -9.42 24.27 -8.42
C GLY A 41 -10.91 24.20 -8.19
N VAL A 42 -11.45 25.21 -7.50
CA VAL A 42 -12.88 25.36 -7.27
C VAL A 42 -13.64 25.51 -8.60
N HIS A 43 -13.10 26.29 -9.54
CA HIS A 43 -13.72 26.45 -10.86
C HIS A 43 -13.63 25.17 -11.69
N ALA A 44 -12.47 24.50 -11.70
CA ALA A 44 -12.29 23.24 -12.41
C ALA A 44 -13.22 22.14 -11.88
N GLU A 45 -13.45 22.07 -10.56
CA GLU A 45 -14.41 21.13 -9.99
C GLU A 45 -15.86 21.44 -10.43
N ALA A 46 -16.24 22.72 -10.43
CA ALA A 46 -17.55 23.15 -10.94
C ALA A 46 -17.71 22.82 -12.44
N PHE A 47 -16.69 23.10 -13.25
CA PHE A 47 -16.68 22.76 -14.67
C PHE A 47 -16.74 21.24 -14.88
N ALA A 48 -15.97 20.45 -14.15
CA ALA A 48 -15.97 18.99 -14.26
C ALA A 48 -17.35 18.39 -13.93
N ARG A 49 -18.01 18.88 -12.88
CA ARG A 49 -19.38 18.46 -12.52
C ARG A 49 -20.40 18.86 -13.59
N PHE A 50 -20.22 20.02 -14.21
CA PHE A 50 -21.11 20.52 -15.25
C PHE A 50 -20.95 19.76 -16.58
N PHE A 51 -19.72 19.61 -17.08
CA PHE A 51 -19.42 18.90 -18.33
C PHE A 51 -19.57 17.37 -18.21
N GLY A 52 -19.45 16.80 -17.01
CA GLY A 52 -19.62 15.37 -16.76
C GLY A 52 -21.08 14.89 -16.78
N THR A 53 -22.05 15.80 -16.89
CA THR A 53 -23.48 15.46 -16.89
C THR A 53 -23.99 15.35 -18.34
N PRO A 54 -24.67 14.25 -18.74
CA PRO A 54 -25.19 14.10 -20.11
C PRO A 54 -26.20 15.19 -20.52
N GLY A 55 -26.83 15.83 -19.53
CA GLY A 55 -27.73 16.97 -19.75
C GLY A 55 -27.05 18.21 -20.34
N PHE A 56 -25.75 18.42 -20.11
CA PHE A 56 -25.03 19.55 -20.69
C PHE A 56 -24.98 19.46 -22.22
N LEU A 57 -24.65 18.28 -22.76
CA LEU A 57 -24.60 18.05 -24.20
C LEU A 57 -25.98 18.27 -24.84
N VAL A 58 -27.05 17.79 -24.21
CA VAL A 58 -28.42 17.99 -24.69
C VAL A 58 -28.78 19.47 -24.68
N ALA A 59 -28.52 20.19 -23.59
CA ALA A 59 -28.81 21.62 -23.50
C ALA A 59 -28.03 22.43 -24.55
N GLN A 60 -26.73 22.16 -24.73
CA GLN A 60 -25.90 22.80 -25.75
C GLN A 60 -26.44 22.55 -27.16
N SER A 61 -26.81 21.32 -27.50
CA SER A 61 -27.39 20.98 -28.81
C SER A 61 -28.73 21.69 -29.05
N VAL A 62 -29.59 21.79 -28.03
CA VAL A 62 -30.87 22.50 -28.12
C VAL A 62 -30.67 23.99 -28.36
N ILE A 63 -29.73 24.63 -27.64
CA ILE A 63 -29.41 26.05 -27.82
C ILE A 63 -28.94 26.32 -29.26
N VAL A 64 -28.04 25.48 -29.78
CA VAL A 64 -27.54 25.58 -31.17
C VAL A 64 -28.66 25.37 -32.18
N ALA A 65 -29.52 24.37 -31.97
CA ALA A 65 -30.65 24.09 -32.86
C ALA A 65 -31.66 25.25 -32.88
N ILE A 66 -31.97 25.85 -31.72
CA ILE A 66 -32.83 27.04 -31.62
C ILE A 66 -32.20 28.22 -32.35
N TRP A 67 -30.89 28.46 -32.18
CA TRP A 67 -30.18 29.56 -32.85
C TRP A 67 -30.25 29.44 -34.37
N ILE A 68 -29.97 28.24 -34.90
CA ILE A 68 -30.10 27.94 -36.33
C ILE A 68 -31.55 28.14 -36.78
N GLY A 69 -32.52 27.61 -36.03
CA GLY A 69 -33.95 27.73 -36.35
C GLY A 69 -34.44 29.19 -36.42
N LEU A 70 -34.05 30.04 -35.47
CA LEU A 70 -34.42 31.47 -35.44
C LEU A 70 -33.82 32.26 -36.61
N ASN A 71 -32.57 31.97 -36.97
CA ASN A 71 -31.90 32.63 -38.11
C ASN A 71 -32.44 32.17 -39.46
N VAL A 72 -32.73 30.85 -39.62
CA VAL A 72 -33.33 30.30 -40.85
C VAL A 72 -34.78 30.77 -41.04
N ALA A 73 -35.55 30.89 -39.96
CA ALA A 73 -36.92 31.40 -39.99
C ALA A 73 -37.02 32.89 -40.33
N GLY A 74 -35.89 33.59 -40.49
CA GLY A 74 -35.84 35.01 -40.88
C GLY A 74 -36.31 35.99 -39.81
N VAL A 75 -36.52 35.52 -38.57
CA VAL A 75 -36.93 36.34 -37.42
C VAL A 75 -35.79 37.29 -37.01
N THR A 76 -34.55 36.81 -37.10
CA THR A 76 -33.33 37.58 -36.86
C THR A 76 -32.40 37.44 -38.05
N ARG A 77 -32.14 38.54 -38.77
CA ARG A 77 -31.26 38.58 -39.95
C ARG A 77 -29.77 38.74 -39.59
N PHE A 78 -29.41 38.40 -38.36
CA PHE A 78 -28.10 38.67 -37.77
C PHE A 78 -27.01 37.66 -38.21
N ASP A 79 -27.38 36.42 -38.55
CA ASP A 79 -26.43 35.37 -38.97
C ASP A 79 -26.99 34.53 -40.14
N LEU A 80 -26.93 35.07 -41.37
CA LEU A 80 -27.33 34.34 -42.59
C LEU A 80 -26.31 33.25 -42.93
N TYR A 81 -26.76 32.21 -43.65
CA TYR A 81 -25.87 31.16 -44.18
C TYR A 81 -24.64 31.80 -44.85
N PRO A 82 -23.40 31.54 -44.38
CA PRO A 82 -22.93 30.34 -43.67
C PRO A 82 -22.64 30.50 -42.15
N PHE A 83 -23.51 31.17 -41.37
CA PHE A 83 -23.43 31.28 -39.90
C PHE A 83 -22.05 31.68 -39.34
N ILE A 84 -21.54 32.82 -39.80
CA ILE A 84 -20.18 33.29 -39.47
C ILE A 84 -20.01 33.54 -37.96
N LEU A 85 -21.05 34.05 -37.29
CA LEU A 85 -20.96 34.39 -35.86
C LEU A 85 -20.95 33.13 -35.00
N LEU A 86 -21.80 32.15 -35.33
CA LEU A 86 -21.79 30.85 -34.67
C LEU A 86 -20.44 30.15 -34.85
N ASN A 87 -19.89 30.16 -36.06
CA ASN A 87 -18.58 29.56 -36.31
C ASN A 87 -17.45 30.29 -35.54
N LEU A 88 -17.52 31.62 -35.47
CA LEU A 88 -16.56 32.42 -34.71
C LEU A 88 -16.65 32.12 -33.20
N ALA A 89 -17.86 31.99 -32.67
CA ALA A 89 -18.10 31.65 -31.27
C ALA A 89 -17.53 30.26 -30.92
N PHE A 90 -17.78 29.24 -31.76
CA PHE A 90 -17.19 27.91 -31.56
C PHE A 90 -15.67 27.91 -31.68
N SER A 91 -15.12 28.67 -32.63
CA SER A 91 -13.68 28.81 -32.79
C SER A 91 -13.03 29.46 -31.57
N LEU A 92 -13.65 30.50 -31.01
CA LEU A 92 -13.21 31.14 -29.77
C LEU A 92 -13.35 30.19 -28.56
N GLN A 93 -14.46 29.45 -28.48
CA GLN A 93 -14.70 28.47 -27.42
C GLN A 93 -13.58 27.41 -27.41
N ALA A 94 -13.20 26.88 -28.57
CA ALA A 94 -12.09 25.94 -28.70
C ALA A 94 -10.74 26.58 -28.35
N ALA A 95 -10.49 27.82 -28.83
CA ALA A 95 -9.25 28.53 -28.58
C ALA A 95 -9.00 28.83 -27.09
N TYR A 96 -10.04 29.14 -26.32
CA TYR A 96 -9.92 29.36 -24.88
C TYR A 96 -9.92 28.05 -24.07
N ALA A 97 -10.58 27.00 -24.58
CA ALA A 97 -10.53 25.68 -23.95
C ALA A 97 -9.12 25.07 -23.98
N ALA A 98 -8.39 25.20 -25.09
CA ALA A 98 -7.06 24.61 -25.25
C ALA A 98 -6.05 24.97 -24.12
N PRO A 99 -5.81 26.24 -23.77
CA PRO A 99 -4.90 26.60 -22.68
C PRO A 99 -5.42 26.20 -21.30
N LEU A 100 -6.74 26.23 -21.07
CA LEU A 100 -7.34 25.75 -19.82
C LEU A 100 -7.14 24.25 -19.64
N ILE A 101 -7.35 23.48 -20.72
CA ILE A 101 -7.12 22.04 -20.75
C ILE A 101 -5.64 21.76 -20.51
N LEU A 102 -4.72 22.50 -21.14
CA LEU A 102 -3.28 22.35 -20.92
C LEU A 102 -2.91 22.58 -19.44
N LEU A 103 -3.46 23.62 -18.81
CA LEU A 103 -3.20 23.91 -17.40
C LEU A 103 -3.74 22.82 -16.47
N ALA A 104 -4.93 22.28 -16.79
CA ALA A 104 -5.50 21.14 -16.08
C ALA A 104 -4.65 19.87 -16.27
N GLN A 105 -4.13 19.64 -17.48
CA GLN A 105 -3.26 18.51 -17.80
C GLN A 105 -1.92 18.58 -17.07
N THR A 106 -1.26 19.74 -17.02
CA THR A 106 -0.01 19.91 -16.27
C THR A 106 -0.22 19.60 -14.79
N ARG A 107 -1.29 20.14 -14.18
CA ARG A 107 -1.64 19.83 -12.79
C ARG A 107 -1.95 18.35 -12.56
N GLN A 108 -2.64 17.72 -13.52
CA GLN A 108 -2.91 16.29 -13.45
C GLN A 108 -1.61 15.46 -13.54
N ALA A 109 -0.69 15.82 -14.43
CA ALA A 109 0.61 15.16 -14.57
C ALA A 109 1.47 15.29 -13.32
N ASP A 110 1.48 16.46 -12.66
CA ASP A 110 2.19 16.66 -11.39
C ASP A 110 1.65 15.74 -10.28
N ARG A 111 0.32 15.58 -10.19
CA ARG A 111 -0.32 14.63 -9.26
C ARG A 111 0.02 13.20 -9.59
N ASP A 112 -0.12 12.79 -10.84
CA ASP A 112 0.14 11.42 -11.28
C ASP A 112 1.60 11.03 -11.03
N LYS A 113 2.53 11.98 -11.21
CA LYS A 113 3.94 11.81 -10.86
C LYS A 113 4.12 11.61 -9.35
N ALA A 114 3.55 12.48 -8.53
CA ALA A 114 3.65 12.38 -7.07
C ALA A 114 3.07 11.06 -6.53
N HIS A 115 1.94 10.60 -7.09
CA HIS A 115 1.37 9.30 -6.75
C HIS A 115 2.30 8.15 -7.16
N THR A 116 2.87 8.21 -8.37
CA THR A 116 3.80 7.19 -8.87
C THR A 116 5.08 7.11 -8.01
N ASP A 117 5.62 8.26 -7.60
CA ASP A 117 6.80 8.33 -6.74
C ASP A 117 6.52 7.75 -5.35
N ALA A 118 5.38 8.07 -4.74
CA ALA A 118 4.95 7.51 -3.46
C ALA A 118 4.78 5.98 -3.52
N ASP A 119 4.19 5.48 -4.61
CA ASP A 119 3.99 4.05 -4.84
C ASP A 119 5.31 3.32 -5.10
N ALA A 120 6.27 3.96 -5.77
CA ALA A 120 7.61 3.42 -5.94
C ALA A 120 8.32 3.27 -4.59
N GLN A 121 8.33 4.32 -3.77
CA GLN A 121 8.92 4.28 -2.42
C GLN A 121 8.25 3.23 -1.53
N HIS A 122 6.92 3.11 -1.63
CA HIS A 122 6.19 2.10 -0.87
C HIS A 122 6.61 0.68 -1.27
N ARG A 123 6.76 0.41 -2.58
CA ARG A 123 7.21 -0.89 -3.09
C ARG A 123 8.64 -1.20 -2.68
N GLU A 124 9.55 -0.23 -2.71
CA GLU A 124 10.93 -0.39 -2.25
C GLU A 124 10.97 -0.75 -0.75
N ALA A 125 10.25 -0.02 0.09
CA ALA A 125 10.19 -0.30 1.52
C ALA A 125 9.58 -1.68 1.84
N LEU A 126 8.58 -2.13 1.06
CA LEU A 126 8.04 -3.48 1.18
C LEU A 126 9.05 -4.54 0.77
N ALA A 127 9.83 -4.30 -0.29
CA ALA A 127 10.87 -5.21 -0.76
C ALA A 127 11.97 -5.36 0.30
N GLU A 128 12.46 -4.27 0.89
CA GLU A 128 13.45 -4.28 1.98
C GLU A 128 12.93 -5.07 3.19
N ALA A 129 11.72 -4.78 3.65
CA ALA A 129 11.11 -5.49 4.78
C ALA A 129 10.92 -6.99 4.48
N SER A 130 10.63 -7.36 3.22
CA SER A 130 10.52 -8.77 2.83
C SER A 130 11.88 -9.47 2.82
N ALA A 131 12.93 -8.79 2.37
CA ALA A 131 14.30 -9.31 2.39
C ALA A 131 14.79 -9.53 3.83
N GLU A 132 14.54 -8.58 4.74
CA GLU A 132 14.85 -8.73 6.17
C GLU A 132 14.11 -9.92 6.79
N ARG A 133 12.81 -10.09 6.48
CA ARG A 133 12.06 -11.25 6.95
C ARG A 133 12.63 -12.56 6.43
N GLN A 134 13.10 -12.58 5.19
CA GLN A 134 13.70 -13.76 4.59
C GLN A 134 15.04 -14.11 5.25
N THR A 135 15.90 -13.12 5.54
CA THR A 135 17.17 -13.38 6.23
C THR A 135 16.95 -13.87 7.67
N LEU A 136 16.00 -13.27 8.40
CA LEU A 136 15.61 -13.74 9.72
C LEU A 136 15.04 -15.17 9.69
N ALA A 137 14.20 -15.49 8.70
CA ALA A 137 13.69 -16.84 8.50
C ALA A 137 14.82 -17.84 8.24
N MET A 138 15.81 -17.48 7.41
CA MET A 138 17.00 -18.31 7.17
C MET A 138 17.80 -18.54 8.46
N GLN A 139 18.01 -17.51 9.28
CA GLN A 139 18.67 -17.66 10.59
C GLN A 139 17.89 -18.57 11.53
N GLN A 140 16.56 -18.43 11.60
CA GLN A 140 15.70 -19.29 12.40
C GLN A 140 15.78 -20.75 11.93
N THR A 141 15.75 -21.00 10.62
CA THR A 141 15.90 -22.36 10.09
C THR A 141 17.27 -22.97 10.43
N ALA A 142 18.34 -22.18 10.40
CA ALA A 142 19.67 -22.65 10.80
C ALA A 142 19.73 -23.00 12.29
N GLN A 143 19.13 -22.19 13.16
CA GLN A 143 19.03 -22.49 14.60
C GLN A 143 18.21 -23.76 14.87
N LEU A 144 17.10 -23.95 14.16
CA LEU A 144 16.28 -25.16 14.28
C LEU A 144 17.07 -26.41 13.89
N LEU A 145 17.84 -26.36 12.79
CA LEU A 145 18.70 -27.47 12.37
C LEU A 145 19.77 -27.78 13.42
N GLU A 146 20.35 -26.78 14.07
CA GLU A 146 21.32 -26.96 15.13
C GLU A 146 20.69 -27.63 16.38
N LEU A 147 19.51 -27.17 16.80
CA LEU A 147 18.78 -27.80 17.91
C LEU A 147 18.43 -29.27 17.61
N LEU A 148 18.01 -29.59 16.38
CA LEU A 148 17.75 -30.96 15.96
C LEU A 148 19.02 -31.83 16.01
N ARG A 149 20.16 -31.26 15.60
CA ARG A 149 21.46 -31.94 15.65
C ARG A 149 21.86 -32.24 17.10
N GLN A 150 21.70 -31.27 18.00
CA GLN A 150 21.96 -31.46 19.44
C GLN A 150 21.05 -32.54 20.05
N ASN A 151 19.77 -32.54 19.70
CA ASN A 151 18.83 -33.56 20.18
C ASN A 151 19.23 -34.98 19.73
N THR A 152 19.66 -35.10 18.47
CA THR A 152 20.16 -36.35 17.90
C THR A 152 21.41 -36.83 18.65
N GLU A 153 22.33 -35.90 18.96
CA GLU A 153 23.57 -36.22 19.68
C GLU A 153 23.29 -36.65 21.13
N LEU A 154 22.43 -35.94 21.85
CA LEU A 154 21.99 -36.32 23.21
C LEU A 154 21.37 -37.72 23.21
N THR A 155 20.54 -38.03 22.21
CA THR A 155 19.94 -39.36 22.05
C THR A 155 21.03 -40.42 21.85
N ARG A 156 22.04 -40.12 21.03
CA ARG A 156 23.17 -41.02 20.76
C ARG A 156 24.00 -41.28 22.02
N LEU A 157 24.34 -40.23 22.76
CA LEU A 157 25.08 -40.32 24.02
C LEU A 157 24.29 -41.13 25.07
N THR A 158 22.98 -40.93 25.13
CA THR A 158 22.09 -41.70 26.02
C THR A 158 22.11 -43.18 25.68
N GLN A 159 22.01 -43.53 24.39
CA GLN A 159 22.10 -44.93 23.93
C GLN A 159 23.48 -45.54 24.24
N GLU A 160 24.55 -44.78 24.07
CA GLU A 160 25.90 -45.24 24.39
C GLU A 160 26.08 -45.51 25.89
N MET A 161 25.62 -44.60 26.75
CA MET A 161 25.64 -44.79 28.20
C MET A 161 24.82 -46.03 28.61
N SER A 162 23.62 -46.22 28.05
CA SER A 162 22.79 -47.41 28.33
C SER A 162 23.53 -48.71 27.98
N ARG A 163 24.13 -48.77 26.78
CA ARG A 163 24.91 -49.94 26.34
C ARG A 163 26.10 -50.22 27.25
N ARG A 164 26.81 -49.18 27.70
CA ARG A 164 27.94 -49.33 28.65
C ARG A 164 27.47 -49.85 30.01
N ILE A 165 26.34 -49.36 30.52
CA ILE A 165 25.75 -49.84 31.78
C ILE A 165 25.33 -51.31 31.65
N GLU A 166 24.67 -51.68 30.55
CA GLU A 166 24.29 -53.07 30.28
C GLU A 166 25.52 -53.99 30.20
N ALA A 167 26.57 -53.58 29.49
CA ALA A 167 27.81 -54.34 29.39
C ALA A 167 28.49 -54.51 30.76
N LEU A 168 28.60 -53.44 31.56
CA LEU A 168 29.19 -53.49 32.89
C LEU A 168 28.35 -54.34 33.85
N THR A 169 27.02 -54.26 33.76
CA THR A 169 26.10 -55.07 34.56
C THR A 169 26.21 -56.55 34.19
N ALA A 170 26.34 -56.88 32.90
CA ALA A 170 26.54 -58.24 32.43
C ALA A 170 27.90 -58.81 32.89
N GLU A 171 28.96 -57.99 32.88
CA GLU A 171 30.28 -58.37 33.38
C GLU A 171 30.27 -58.65 34.89
N ILE A 172 29.63 -57.78 35.68
CA ILE A 172 29.45 -57.99 37.12
C ILE A 172 28.62 -59.25 37.37
N HIS A 173 27.50 -59.46 36.66
CA HIS A 173 26.69 -60.66 36.81
C HIS A 173 27.46 -61.93 36.46
N GLY A 174 28.29 -61.89 35.42
CA GLY A 174 29.17 -63.00 35.03
C GLY A 174 30.25 -63.32 36.07
N GLN A 175 30.84 -62.31 36.71
CA GLN A 175 31.81 -62.50 37.80
C GLN A 175 31.15 -63.01 39.10
N VAL A 176 29.91 -62.61 39.38
CA VAL A 176 29.18 -62.98 40.60
C VAL A 176 28.51 -64.35 40.48
N VAL A 177 28.16 -64.82 39.27
CA VAL A 177 27.53 -66.14 39.06
C VAL A 177 28.58 -67.27 38.90
N ARG A 178 29.78 -66.97 38.39
CA ARG A 178 30.89 -67.95 38.28
C ARG A 178 31.31 -68.68 39.58
N PRO A 179 31.24 -68.12 40.80
CA PRO A 179 31.68 -68.81 42.01
C PRO A 179 30.76 -69.97 42.46
N LEU A 180 29.56 -70.14 41.91
CA LEU A 180 28.63 -71.23 42.30
C LEU A 180 28.63 -72.45 41.37
N ALA A 181 29.32 -72.40 40.23
CA ALA A 181 29.40 -73.54 39.30
C ALA A 181 30.62 -74.45 39.53
N ASP A 182 31.59 -74.00 40.35
CA ASP A 182 32.84 -74.70 40.68
C ASP A 182 32.84 -75.29 42.11
N SER A 183 31.69 -75.69 42.65
CA SER A 183 31.56 -76.42 43.93
C SER A 183 30.86 -77.77 43.76
#